data_AF-A0A855IU58-F1
#
_entry.id   AF-A0A855IU58-F1
#
_cell.length_a   1.000
_cell.length_b   1.000
_cell.length_c   1.000
_cell.angle_alpha   90.00
_cell.angle_beta   90.00
_cell.angle_gamma   90.00
#
_symmetry.space_group_name_H-M   'P 1'
#
loop_
_entity.id
_entity.type
_entity.pdbx_description
1 polymer ?
#
loop_
_entity_poly.entity_id
_entity_poly.type
_entity_poly.pdbx_seq_one_letter_code
_entity_poly.pdbx_strand_id
1 'polypeptide(L)'
;MSQSITKRAKATVKKLKGTAGEAYENHAYNKMIKKYGADTALAILEPELKNAGETKESFKTYLRVKQKVQTGAISPNKVRKNAQEEAKEVMTGEGFEFSEAGTDSM
;
A
#
# COMPACT_ATOMS: atom_id res chain seq x y z
N MET A 1 -12.57 3.79 -28.52
CA MET A 1 -11.13 3.49 -28.34
C MET A 1 -10.32 4.62 -27.69
N SER A 2 -10.62 5.91 -27.92
CA SER A 2 -9.84 7.05 -27.35
C SER A 2 -9.98 7.22 -25.82
N GLN A 3 -11.17 7.00 -25.25
CA GLN A 3 -11.40 7.24 -23.81
C GLN A 3 -10.70 6.24 -22.86
N SER A 4 -10.36 5.03 -23.31
CA SER A 4 -9.69 4.04 -22.46
C SER A 4 -8.21 4.34 -22.24
N ILE A 5 -7.54 4.93 -23.25
CA ILE A 5 -6.12 5.31 -23.19
C ILE A 5 -5.94 6.50 -22.23
N THR A 6 -6.83 7.49 -22.28
CA THR A 6 -6.77 8.66 -21.38
C THR A 6 -7.01 8.29 -19.92
N LYS A 7 -7.93 7.35 -19.65
CA LYS A 7 -8.22 6.84 -18.30
C LYS A 7 -7.02 6.06 -17.73
N ARG A 8 -6.39 5.20 -18.54
CA ARG A 8 -5.15 4.49 -18.17
C ARG A 8 -3.98 5.44 -17.94
N ALA A 9 -3.80 6.45 -18.78
CA ALA A 9 -2.76 7.46 -18.60
C ALA A 9 -2.96 8.28 -17.30
N LYS A 10 -4.19 8.72 -17.00
CA LYS A 10 -4.50 9.40 -15.73
C LYS A 10 -4.25 8.50 -14.52
N ALA A 11 -4.62 7.23 -14.59
CA ALA A 11 -4.38 6.26 -13.52
C ALA A 11 -2.87 6.03 -13.30
N THR A 12 -2.09 5.89 -14.38
CA THR A 12 -0.63 5.74 -14.31
C THR A 12 0.04 6.99 -13.75
N VAL A 13 -0.35 8.19 -14.20
CA VAL A 13 0.18 9.45 -13.66
C VAL A 13 -0.19 9.64 -12.20
N LYS A 14 -1.42 9.29 -11.79
CA LYS A 14 -1.85 9.33 -10.38
C LYS A 14 -1.06 8.32 -9.53
N LYS A 15 -0.82 7.12 -10.05
CA LYS A 15 -0.02 6.08 -9.40
C LYS A 15 1.44 6.50 -9.27
N LEU A 16 2.03 7.07 -10.31
CA LEU A 16 3.39 7.61 -10.30
C LEU A 16 3.52 8.79 -9.34
N LYS A 17 2.52 9.68 -9.25
CA LYS A 17 2.47 10.74 -8.25
C LYS A 17 2.41 10.18 -6.82
N GLY A 18 1.64 9.12 -6.60
CA GLY A 18 1.60 8.42 -5.31
C GLY A 18 2.94 7.77 -4.97
N THR A 19 3.52 6.98 -5.87
CA THR A 19 4.79 6.27 -5.62
C THR A 19 5.99 7.22 -5.50
N ALA A 20 6.06 8.27 -6.33
CA ALA A 20 7.14 9.26 -6.27
C ALA A 20 6.99 10.20 -5.06
N GLY A 21 5.76 10.61 -4.73
CA GLY A 21 5.47 11.41 -3.54
C GLY A 21 5.83 10.66 -2.26
N GLU A 22 5.42 9.39 -2.16
CA GLU A 22 5.76 8.55 -1.01
C GLU A 22 7.28 8.30 -0.90
N ALA A 23 7.97 8.10 -2.02
CA ALA A 23 9.43 7.95 -2.01
C ALA A 23 10.13 9.24 -1.57
N TYR A 24 9.63 10.40 -2.00
CA TYR A 24 10.15 11.71 -1.62
C TYR A 24 9.96 11.99 -0.12
N GLU A 25 8.77 11.75 0.42
CA GLU A 25 8.48 11.93 1.84
C GLU A 25 9.31 10.99 2.72
N ASN A 26 9.41 9.71 2.34
CA ASN A 26 10.28 8.75 3.03
C ASN A 26 11.76 9.17 2.96
N HIS A 27 12.22 9.68 1.82
CA HIS A 27 13.59 10.17 1.67
C HIS A 27 13.86 11.37 2.57
N ALA A 28 12.93 12.33 2.63
CA ALA A 28 13.03 13.49 3.50
C ALA A 28 13.12 13.08 4.98
N TYR A 29 12.24 12.18 5.43
CA TYR A 29 12.26 11.67 6.80
C TYR A 29 13.55 10.90 7.12
N ASN A 30 14.00 10.03 6.22
CA ASN A 30 15.28 9.32 6.38
C ASN A 30 16.48 10.26 6.46
N LYS A 31 16.45 11.37 5.71
CA LYS A 31 17.47 12.42 5.77
C LYS A 31 17.45 13.13 7.13
N MET A 32 16.28 13.36 7.71
CA MET A 32 16.15 13.89 9.07
C MET A 32 16.71 12.92 10.11
N ILE A 33 16.40 11.62 10.01
CA ILE A 33 16.96 10.60 10.90
C ILE A 33 18.50 10.60 10.81
N LYS A 34 19.06 10.60 9.59
CA LYS A 34 20.51 10.59 9.40
C LYS A 34 21.19 11.83 9.98
N LYS A 35 20.52 12.99 9.95
CA LYS A 35 21.07 14.26 10.40
C LYS A 35 20.92 14.49 11.91
N TYR A 36 19.79 14.10 12.48
CA TYR A 36 19.41 14.49 13.84
C TYR A 36 19.20 13.30 14.79
N GLY A 37 19.18 12.07 14.27
CA GLY A 37 18.74 10.88 15.00
C GLY A 37 17.23 10.68 14.92
N ALA A 38 16.79 9.44 15.20
CA ALA A 38 15.40 9.04 15.03
C ALA A 38 14.45 9.79 15.97
N ASP A 39 14.81 9.93 17.24
CA ASP A 39 13.94 10.57 18.24
C ASP A 39 13.78 12.07 17.99
N THR A 40 14.85 12.75 17.58
CA THR A 40 14.79 14.17 17.22
C THR A 40 14.02 14.40 15.92
N ALA A 41 14.22 13.56 14.89
CA ALA A 41 13.43 13.64 13.66
C ALA A 41 11.92 13.48 13.94
N LEU A 42 11.57 12.56 14.84
CA LEU A 42 10.20 12.32 15.25
C LEU A 42 9.62 13.45 16.12
N ALA A 43 10.43 14.08 16.97
CA ALA A 43 10.04 15.25 17.73
C ALA A 43 9.76 16.46 16.82
N ILE A 44 10.56 16.64 15.76
CA ILE A 44 10.34 17.69 14.75
C ILE A 44 9.00 17.49 14.02
N LEU A 45 8.61 16.24 13.75
CA LEU A 45 7.34 15.89 13.09
C LEU A 45 6.12 15.98 14.00
N GLU A 46 6.31 15.97 15.32
CA GLU A 46 5.21 15.90 16.31
C GLU A 46 4.13 16.98 16.12
N PRO A 47 4.44 18.26 15.83
CA PRO A 47 3.40 19.26 15.61
C PRO A 47 2.52 18.95 14.39
N GLU A 48 3.12 18.46 13.30
CA GLU A 48 2.37 18.07 12.09
C GLU A 48 1.49 16.85 12.36
N LEU A 49 2.03 15.85 13.07
CA LEU A 49 1.25 14.68 13.47
C LEU A 49 0.05 15.08 14.32
N LYS A 50 0.25 15.95 15.34
CA LYS A 50 -0.83 16.46 16.19
C LYS A 50 -1.89 17.21 15.38
N ASN A 51 -1.48 18.05 14.43
CA ASN A 51 -2.40 18.77 13.55
C ASN A 51 -3.24 17.82 12.67
N ALA A 52 -2.69 16.66 12.31
CA ALA A 52 -3.38 15.61 11.58
C ALA A 52 -4.21 14.66 12.48
N GLY A 53 -4.21 14.86 13.80
CA GLY A 53 -4.87 13.95 14.75
C GLY A 53 -4.12 12.64 15.00
N GLU A 54 -2.84 12.58 14.63
CA GLU A 54 -1.97 11.41 14.74
C GLU A 54 -0.99 11.52 15.90
N THR A 55 -0.45 10.38 16.33
CA THR A 55 0.56 10.30 17.40
C THR A 55 1.91 9.84 16.86
N LYS A 56 2.95 10.02 17.67
CA LYS A 56 4.28 9.46 17.41
C LYS A 56 4.22 7.94 17.24
N GLU A 57 3.41 7.28 18.06
CA GLU A 57 3.22 5.83 18.06
C GLU A 57 2.49 5.35 16.81
N SER A 58 1.43 6.05 16.37
CA SER A 58 0.71 5.70 15.14
C SER A 58 1.62 5.85 13.92
N PHE A 59 2.41 6.92 13.86
CA PHE A 59 3.39 7.13 12.80
C PHE A 59 4.51 6.09 12.78
N LYS A 60 5.09 5.75 13.94
CA LYS A 60 6.07 4.65 14.07
C LYS A 60 5.48 3.32 13.60
N THR A 61 4.23 3.04 13.97
CA THR A 61 3.52 1.83 13.58
C THR A 61 3.32 1.78 12.07
N TYR A 62 2.86 2.89 11.48
CA TYR A 62 2.71 3.05 10.05
C TYR A 62 4.02 2.74 9.31
N LEU A 63 5.13 3.40 9.69
CA LEU A 63 6.42 3.19 9.04
C LEU A 63 6.87 1.73 9.12
N ARG A 64 6.75 1.10 10.29
CA ARG A 64 7.12 -0.30 10.51
C ARG A 64 6.29 -1.24 9.62
N VAL A 65 4.96 -1.03 9.54
CA VAL A 65 4.07 -1.85 8.70
C VAL A 65 4.37 -1.62 7.23
N LYS A 66 4.53 -0.35 6.80
CA LYS A 66 4.84 0.01 5.41
C LYS A 66 6.14 -0.63 4.94
N GLN A 67 7.18 -0.61 5.77
CA GLN A 67 8.46 -1.24 5.45
C GLN A 67 8.33 -2.76 5.33
N LYS A 68 7.54 -3.41 6.20
CA LYS A 68 7.25 -4.85 6.08
C LYS A 68 6.45 -5.19 4.81
N VAL A 69 5.56 -4.31 4.37
CA VAL A 69 4.87 -4.47 3.09
C VAL A 69 5.82 -4.31 1.91
N GLN A 70 6.68 -3.29 1.93
CA GLN A 70 7.66 -3.02 0.87
C GLN A 70 8.73 -4.11 0.73
N THR A 71 9.13 -4.73 1.84
CA THR A 71 10.08 -5.86 1.85
C THR A 71 9.41 -7.21 1.53
N GLY A 72 8.08 -7.23 1.38
CA GLY A 72 7.32 -8.45 1.11
C GLY A 72 7.07 -9.35 2.33
N ALA A 73 7.54 -8.96 3.52
CA ALA A 73 7.25 -9.68 4.77
C ALA A 73 5.74 -9.70 5.11
N ILE A 74 5.01 -8.66 4.71
CA ILE A 74 3.55 -8.63 4.71
C ILE A 74 3.10 -8.48 3.25
N SER A 75 2.37 -9.47 2.72
CA SER A 75 1.87 -9.43 1.33
C SER A 75 0.36 -9.66 1.29
N PRO A 76 -0.45 -8.59 1.26
CA PRO A 76 -1.90 -8.70 1.11
C PRO A 76 -2.30 -9.45 -0.17
N ASN A 77 -1.52 -9.30 -1.24
CA ASN A 77 -1.74 -10.03 -2.50
C ASN A 77 -1.57 -11.54 -2.35
N LYS A 78 -0.57 -11.98 -1.56
CA LYS A 78 -0.38 -13.40 -1.25
C LYS A 78 -1.56 -13.92 -0.44
N VAL A 79 -1.97 -13.19 0.61
CA VAL A 79 -3.12 -13.56 1.44
C VAL A 79 -4.40 -13.66 0.59
N ARG A 80 -4.64 -12.70 -0.30
CA ARG A 80 -5.78 -12.73 -1.24
C ARG A 80 -5.75 -13.96 -2.14
N LYS A 81 -4.60 -14.30 -2.72
CA LYS A 81 -4.45 -15.48 -3.59
C LYS A 81 -4.74 -16.77 -2.83
N ASN A 82 -4.17 -16.91 -1.63
CA ASN A 82 -4.41 -18.05 -0.77
C ASN A 82 -5.90 -18.19 -0.43
N ALA A 83 -6.58 -17.10 -0.05
CA ALA A 83 -8.00 -17.13 0.24
C ALA A 83 -8.86 -17.54 -0.98
N GLN A 84 -8.46 -17.13 -2.20
CA GLN A 84 -9.12 -17.54 -3.43
C GLN A 84 -8.90 -19.03 -3.75
N GLU A 85 -7.69 -19.54 -3.50
CA GLU A 85 -7.35 -20.95 -3.66
C GLU A 85 -8.10 -21.83 -2.65
N GLU A 86 -8.10 -21.46 -1.37
CA GLU A 86 -8.86 -22.13 -0.31
C GLU A 86 -10.37 -22.14 -0.62
N ALA A 87 -10.94 -21.02 -1.08
CA ALA A 87 -12.34 -20.96 -1.48
C ALA A 87 -12.64 -21.90 -2.66
N LYS A 88 -11.75 -21.96 -3.65
CA LYS A 88 -11.88 -22.87 -4.80
C LYS A 88 -11.83 -24.33 -4.37
N GLU A 89 -10.91 -24.68 -3.47
CA GLU A 89 -10.79 -26.03 -2.92
C GLU A 89 -12.09 -26.46 -2.21
N VAL A 90 -12.63 -25.62 -1.33
CA VAL A 90 -13.90 -25.89 -0.63
C VAL A 90 -15.05 -26.10 -1.63
N MET A 91 -15.21 -25.22 -2.61
CA MET A 91 -16.30 -25.32 -3.58
C MET A 91 -16.19 -26.57 -4.47
N THR A 92 -14.98 -26.92 -4.92
CA THR A 92 -14.76 -28.15 -5.69
C THR A 92 -14.97 -29.42 -4.85
N GLY A 93 -14.62 -29.39 -3.56
CA GLY A 93 -14.86 -30.49 -2.63
C GLY A 93 -16.34 -30.73 -2.34
N GLU A 94 -17.17 -29.69 -2.42
CA GLU A 94 -18.63 -29.76 -2.28
C GLU A 94 -19.37 -30.06 -3.60
N GLY A 95 -18.64 -30.26 -4.70
CA GLY A 95 -19.21 -30.65 -6.00
C GLY A 95 -19.73 -29.48 -6.85
N PHE A 96 -19.38 -28.23 -6.52
CA PHE A 96 -19.69 -27.07 -7.35
C PHE A 96 -18.59 -26.83 -8.40
N GLU A 97 -18.97 -26.72 -9.67
CA GLU A 97 -18.04 -26.36 -10.75
C GLU A 97 -17.77 -24.85 -10.79
N PHE A 98 -16.49 -24.49 -10.85
CA PHE A 98 -16.04 -23.11 -10.94
C PHE A 98 -16.18 -22.61 -12.39
N SER A 99 -17.26 -21.88 -12.70
CA SER A 99 -17.28 -21.06 -13.93
C SER A 99 -16.63 -19.73 -13.62
N GLU A 100 -15.57 -19.38 -14.37
CA GLU A 100 -15.01 -18.03 -14.32
C GLU A 100 -16.09 -17.07 -14.82
N ALA A 101 -16.81 -16.43 -13.89
CA ALA A 101 -17.73 -15.36 -14.21
C ALA A 101 -16.92 -14.21 -14.82
N GLY A 102 -16.99 -14.13 -16.15
CA GLY A 102 -16.79 -12.96 -17.00
C GLY A 102 -15.73 -11.96 -16.53
N THR A 103 -14.59 -11.97 -17.21
CA THR A 103 -13.93 -10.71 -17.56
C THR A 103 -14.88 -9.92 -18.47
N ASP A 104 -15.92 -9.32 -17.87
CA ASP A 104 -16.82 -8.48 -18.61
C ASP A 104 -16.08 -7.20 -18.94
N SER A 105 -15.93 -7.03 -20.25
CA SER A 105 -15.22 -5.94 -20.87
C SER A 105 -16.14 -4.73 -20.83
N MET A 106 -15.85 -3.72 -20.00
CA MET A 106 -16.26 -2.31 -20.25
C MET A 106 -15.42 -1.32 -19.43
#